data_AF-A0A8B7DZ59-F1
#
_entry.id   AF-A0A8B7DZ59-F1
#
_cell.length_a   1.000
_cell.length_b   1.000
_cell.length_c   1.000
_cell.angle_alpha   90.00
_cell.angle_beta   90.00
_cell.angle_gamma   90.00
#
_symmetry.space_group_name_H-M   'P 1'
#
loop_
_entity.id
_entity.type
_entity.pdbx_description
1 polymer ?
#
loop_
_entity_poly.entity_id
_entity_poly.type
_entity_poly.pdbx_seq_one_letter_code
_entity_poly.pdbx_strand_id
1 'polypeptide(L)'
;VVKNTVLDPSMFRLFRPARIIKILHKSTNMRIMLLTFFRSVRALPYVTGLILILNYVYAVLGMMLFANIKLDGVVFHQQNNFRSIYGSIVLLFRCSTGENWSLIMYSCYNKAECESNSDIITSEKKYCGNTWVARIYFTSYLFFSMFLLLNLFVAIIMDNFEYLTSDGSILVPHHINEFVRLWSKFDPDATGFVSYNQFYEMMLQLLPPVGFGYHCPKIVAFK
;
A
#
# COMPACT_ATOMS: atom_id res chain seq x y z
N VAL A 1 19.96 30.56 -12.75
CA VAL A 1 19.87 29.74 -13.97
C VAL A 1 18.77 28.70 -13.76
N VAL A 2 17.59 28.96 -14.33
CA VAL A 2 16.44 28.06 -14.28
C VAL A 2 16.79 26.84 -15.13
N LYS A 3 17.03 25.67 -14.51
CA LYS A 3 17.13 24.42 -15.25
C LYS A 3 15.74 24.10 -15.79
N ASN A 4 15.51 24.42 -17.06
CA ASN A 4 14.39 23.87 -17.81
C ASN A 4 14.47 22.35 -17.70
N THR A 5 13.56 21.75 -16.94
CA THR A 5 13.33 20.30 -16.89
C THR A 5 12.66 19.88 -18.20
N VAL A 6 13.39 19.99 -19.30
CA VAL A 6 13.01 19.34 -20.55
C VAL A 6 13.11 17.85 -20.28
N LEU A 7 11.96 17.18 -20.27
CA LEU A 7 11.90 15.72 -20.15
C LEU A 7 12.80 15.11 -21.23
N ASP A 8 13.89 14.47 -20.82
CA ASP A 8 14.86 13.86 -21.72
C ASP A 8 14.14 12.79 -22.57
N PRO A 9 14.14 12.87 -23.91
CA PRO A 9 13.54 11.86 -24.78
C PRO A 9 14.04 10.42 -24.52
N SER A 10 15.21 10.28 -23.89
CA SER A 10 15.74 9.03 -23.36
C SER A 10 14.81 8.33 -22.37
N MET A 11 14.02 9.10 -21.60
CA MET A 11 13.05 8.58 -20.63
C MET A 11 11.95 7.75 -21.30
N PHE A 12 11.55 8.07 -22.54
CA PHE A 12 10.55 7.27 -23.26
C PHE A 12 11.04 5.85 -23.58
N ARG A 13 12.35 5.61 -23.55
CA ARG A 13 12.92 4.26 -23.71
C ARG A 13 12.59 3.37 -22.49
N LEU A 14 12.29 3.95 -21.32
CA LEU A 14 11.84 3.23 -20.11
C LEU A 14 10.43 2.63 -20.25
N PHE A 15 9.63 3.05 -21.23
CA PHE A 15 8.35 2.39 -21.54
C PHE A 15 8.51 1.12 -22.37
N ARG A 16 9.68 0.89 -23.00
CA ARG A 16 9.90 -0.31 -23.83
C ARG A 16 9.79 -1.61 -23.01
N PRO A 17 10.34 -1.70 -21.79
CA PRO A 17 10.10 -2.84 -20.90
C PRO A 17 8.64 -2.99 -20.44
N ALA A 18 7.81 -1.93 -20.44
CA ALA A 18 6.42 -2.00 -19.99
C ALA A 18 5.56 -2.96 -20.83
N ARG A 19 5.98 -3.33 -22.05
CA ARG A 19 5.35 -4.39 -22.85
C ARG A 19 5.32 -5.76 -22.13
N ILE A 20 6.20 -5.99 -21.14
CA ILE A 20 6.19 -7.18 -20.28
C ILE A 20 4.87 -7.28 -19.50
N ILE A 21 4.25 -6.15 -19.15
CA ILE A 21 2.92 -6.12 -18.50
C ILE A 21 1.86 -6.79 -19.38
N LYS A 22 1.94 -6.66 -20.71
CA LYS A 22 1.00 -7.36 -21.61
C LYS A 22 1.11 -8.89 -21.51
N ILE A 23 2.28 -9.43 -21.16
CA ILE A 23 2.50 -10.87 -20.97
C ILE A 23 1.82 -11.35 -19.69
N LEU A 24 1.87 -10.55 -18.61
CA LEU A 24 1.19 -10.85 -17.34
C LEU A 24 -0.34 -10.98 -17.50
N HIS A 25 -0.93 -10.25 -18.45
CA HIS A 25 -2.36 -10.33 -18.77
C HIS A 25 -2.74 -11.51 -19.68
N LYS A 26 -1.76 -12.19 -20.31
CA LYS A 26 -2.01 -13.32 -21.22
C LYS A 26 -2.37 -14.61 -20.46
N SER A 27 -1.84 -14.77 -19.25
CA SER A 27 -2.16 -15.91 -18.39
C SER A 27 -3.34 -15.58 -17.47
N THR A 28 -4.42 -16.35 -17.59
CA THR A 28 -5.63 -16.21 -16.75
C THR A 28 -5.28 -16.29 -15.27
N ASN A 29 -4.36 -17.19 -14.88
CA ASN A 29 -3.96 -17.40 -13.49
C ASN A 29 -3.18 -16.20 -12.93
N MET A 30 -2.20 -15.67 -13.69
CA MET A 30 -1.43 -14.49 -13.27
C MET A 30 -2.32 -13.24 -13.17
N ARG A 31 -3.27 -13.09 -14.10
CA ARG A 31 -4.25 -11.99 -14.07
C ARG A 31 -5.10 -12.05 -12.80
N ILE A 32 -5.58 -13.23 -12.43
CA ILE A 32 -6.37 -13.41 -11.21
C ILE A 32 -5.54 -13.07 -9.98
N MET A 33 -4.30 -13.59 -9.86
CA MET A 33 -3.43 -13.29 -8.70
C MET A 33 -3.13 -11.79 -8.57
N LEU A 34 -2.79 -11.10 -9.67
CA LEU A 34 -2.53 -9.66 -9.66
C LEU A 34 -3.79 -8.86 -9.31
N LEU A 35 -4.95 -9.25 -9.84
CA LEU A 35 -6.22 -8.60 -9.54
C LEU A 35 -6.59 -8.76 -8.07
N THR A 36 -6.39 -9.96 -7.50
CA THR A 36 -6.59 -10.22 -6.07
C THR A 36 -5.64 -9.38 -5.22
N PHE A 37 -4.36 -9.29 -5.59
CA PHE A 37 -3.39 -8.44 -4.89
C PHE A 37 -3.80 -6.96 -4.88
N PHE A 38 -4.14 -6.39 -6.04
CA PHE A 38 -4.59 -4.99 -6.10
C PHE A 38 -5.92 -4.75 -5.38
N ARG A 39 -6.77 -5.77 -5.30
CA ARG A 39 -8.00 -5.72 -4.50
C ARG A 39 -7.67 -5.61 -3.01
N SER A 40 -6.70 -6.39 -2.51
CA SER A 40 -6.24 -6.30 -1.12
C SER A 40 -5.60 -4.94 -0.79
N VAL A 41 -4.83 -4.35 -1.71
CA VAL A 41 -4.23 -3.00 -1.48
C VAL A 41 -5.29 -1.92 -1.23
N ARG A 42 -6.47 -2.01 -1.87
CA ARG A 42 -7.56 -1.04 -1.69
C ARG A 42 -8.20 -1.08 -0.31
N ALA A 43 -8.05 -2.17 0.43
CA ALA A 43 -8.61 -2.30 1.78
C ALA A 43 -7.70 -1.70 2.86
N LEU A 44 -6.46 -1.31 2.51
CA LEU A 44 -5.43 -0.88 3.47
C LEU A 44 -5.12 0.64 3.56
N PRO A 45 -5.89 1.59 2.99
CA PRO A 45 -5.48 2.99 2.96
C PRO A 45 -5.38 3.60 4.37
N TYR A 46 -6.20 3.14 5.32
CA TYR A 46 -6.19 3.66 6.68
C TYR A 46 -4.92 3.27 7.45
N VAL A 47 -4.54 1.99 7.41
CA VAL A 47 -3.34 1.50 8.12
C VAL A 47 -2.06 2.03 7.46
N THR A 48 -2.02 2.06 6.12
CA THR A 48 -0.89 2.67 5.40
C THR A 48 -0.78 4.16 5.65
N GLY A 49 -1.90 4.88 5.76
CA GLY A 49 -1.92 6.29 6.18
C GLY A 49 -1.30 6.50 7.57
N LEU A 50 -1.57 5.62 8.53
CA LEU A 50 -0.97 5.69 9.87
C LEU A 50 0.55 5.51 9.83
N ILE A 51 1.05 4.59 8.99
CA ILE A 51 2.50 4.41 8.77
C ILE A 51 3.12 5.67 8.16
N LEU A 52 2.45 6.31 7.19
CA LEU A 52 2.94 7.55 6.57
C LEU A 52 2.98 8.70 7.58
N ILE A 53 1.97 8.85 8.44
CA ILE A 53 1.94 9.87 9.50
C ILE A 53 3.08 9.64 10.49
N LEU A 54 3.31 8.40 10.93
CA LEU A 54 4.43 8.06 11.82
C LEU A 54 5.77 8.48 11.19
N ASN A 55 6.01 8.10 9.93
CA ASN A 55 7.24 8.46 9.22
C ASN A 55 7.37 9.97 9.05
N TYR A 56 6.28 10.70 8.79
CA TYR A 56 6.29 12.15 8.69
C TYR A 56 6.68 12.83 10.01
N VAL A 57 6.04 12.45 11.12
CA VAL A 57 6.34 13.01 12.45
C VAL A 57 7.78 12.75 12.83
N TYR A 58 8.26 11.51 12.67
CA TYR A 58 9.64 11.16 12.98
C TYR A 58 10.64 11.82 12.02
N ALA A 59 10.28 12.04 10.74
CA ALA A 59 11.13 12.75 9.80
C ALA A 59 11.34 14.20 10.22
N VAL A 60 10.28 14.91 10.62
CA VAL A 60 10.37 16.28 11.12
C VAL A 60 11.18 16.35 12.41
N LEU A 61 10.93 15.45 13.36
CA LEU A 61 11.74 15.36 14.58
C LEU A 61 13.21 15.06 14.29
N GLY A 62 13.49 14.16 13.35
CA GLY A 62 14.84 13.81 12.92
C GLY A 62 15.57 14.99 12.29
N MET A 63 14.88 15.81 11.49
CA MET A 63 15.44 17.06 10.97
C MET A 63 15.78 18.03 12.10
N MET A 64 14.89 18.21 13.08
CA MET A 64 15.14 19.11 14.21
C MET A 64 16.32 18.66 15.07
N LEU A 65 16.53 17.35 15.23
CA LEU A 65 17.55 16.80 16.12
C LEU A 65 18.90 16.56 15.45
N PHE A 66 18.91 16.14 14.18
CA PHE A 66 20.09 15.56 13.53
C PHE A 66 20.48 16.21 12.19
N ALA A 67 19.78 17.26 11.71
CA ALA A 67 20.10 17.89 10.41
C ALA A 67 21.52 18.47 10.33
N ASN A 68 22.10 18.89 11.47
CA ASN A 68 23.39 19.57 11.54
C ASN A 68 24.59 18.61 11.65
N ILE A 69 24.35 17.29 11.68
CA ILE A 69 25.43 16.30 11.66
C ILE A 69 26.16 16.37 10.31
N LYS A 70 27.50 16.31 10.37
CA LYS A 70 28.39 16.35 9.21
C LYS A 70 28.19 15.13 8.28
N LEU A 71 28.30 15.36 6.97
CA LEU A 71 27.98 14.36 5.93
C LEU A 71 29.20 13.65 5.31
N ASP A 72 30.35 13.67 5.97
CA ASP A 72 31.60 13.11 5.44
C ASP A 72 31.83 11.63 5.83
N GLY A 73 30.78 10.94 6.28
CA GLY A 73 30.87 9.57 6.80
C GLY A 73 30.37 8.50 5.83
N VAL A 74 30.73 7.24 6.12
CA VAL A 74 30.16 6.06 5.44
C VAL A 74 28.66 5.93 5.72
N VAL A 75 28.23 6.39 6.91
CA VAL A 75 26.86 6.28 7.39
C VAL A 75 26.06 7.50 6.96
N PHE A 76 26.48 8.69 7.38
CA PHE A 76 25.86 9.95 7.00
C PHE A 76 26.56 10.56 5.80
N HIS A 77 25.84 10.65 4.68
CA HIS A 77 26.29 11.21 3.42
C HIS A 77 25.11 11.85 2.68
N GLN A 78 25.34 12.41 1.49
CA GLN A 78 24.33 13.22 0.77
C GLN A 78 23.01 12.48 0.49
N GLN A 79 23.01 11.14 0.42
CA GLN A 79 21.81 10.33 0.19
C GLN A 79 21.21 9.73 1.48
N ASN A 80 21.93 9.79 2.60
CA ASN A 80 21.48 9.23 3.88
C ASN A 80 21.69 10.28 4.99
N ASN A 81 20.72 11.19 5.14
CA ASN A 81 20.78 12.28 6.11
C ASN A 81 19.40 12.82 6.50
N PHE A 82 19.40 13.69 7.52
CA PHE A 82 18.22 14.37 8.03
C PHE A 82 18.14 15.85 7.59
N ARG A 83 18.70 16.24 6.43
CA ARG A 83 18.67 17.65 5.98
C ARG A 83 17.38 18.06 5.28
N SER A 84 16.69 17.10 4.67
CA SER A 84 15.44 17.33 3.96
C SER A 84 14.41 16.31 4.38
N ILE A 85 13.14 16.66 4.27
CA ILE A 85 12.07 15.75 4.70
C ILE A 85 12.09 14.45 3.90
N TYR A 86 12.39 14.53 2.59
CA TYR A 86 12.55 13.36 1.73
C TYR A 86 13.73 12.49 2.16
N GLY A 87 14.90 13.10 2.42
CA GLY A 87 16.07 12.39 2.91
C GLY A 87 15.80 11.69 4.25
N SER A 88 15.15 12.38 5.18
CA SER A 88 14.75 11.82 6.47
C SER A 88 13.78 10.65 6.33
N ILE A 89 12.78 10.75 5.45
CA ILE A 89 11.82 9.67 5.17
C ILE A 89 12.55 8.45 4.59
N VAL A 90 13.47 8.64 3.64
CA VAL A 90 14.24 7.53 3.03
C VAL A 90 15.15 6.87 4.07
N LEU A 91 15.81 7.65 4.91
CA LEU A 91 16.65 7.14 5.99
C LEU A 91 15.82 6.37 7.03
N LEU A 92 14.66 6.89 7.44
CA LEU A 92 13.74 6.21 8.35
C LEU A 92 13.18 4.93 7.73
N PHE A 93 12.83 4.95 6.44
CA PHE A 93 12.43 3.75 5.71
C PHE A 93 13.53 2.67 5.77
N ARG A 94 14.80 3.05 5.55
CA ARG A 94 15.95 2.15 5.72
C ARG A 94 16.07 1.62 7.16
N CYS A 95 15.81 2.45 8.17
CA CYS A 95 15.74 1.97 9.55
C CYS A 95 14.59 0.97 9.77
N SER A 96 13.42 1.21 9.17
CA SER A 96 12.25 0.32 9.27
C SER A 96 12.44 -1.04 8.62
N THR A 97 13.35 -1.18 7.65
CA THR A 97 13.73 -2.49 7.09
C THR A 97 14.75 -3.23 7.96
N GLY A 98 15.24 -2.61 9.03
CA GLY A 98 16.27 -3.17 9.90
C GLY A 98 17.68 -3.01 9.36
N GLU A 99 17.89 -2.27 8.27
CA GLU A 99 19.20 -2.13 7.66
C GLU A 99 20.07 -1.11 8.41
N ASN A 100 21.11 -1.60 9.10
CA ASN A 100 22.14 -0.79 9.76
C ASN A 100 21.62 0.34 10.67
N TRP A 101 20.39 0.22 11.17
CA TRP A 101 19.76 1.24 12.02
C TRP A 101 20.55 1.53 13.29
N SER A 102 21.20 0.50 13.85
CA SER A 102 22.03 0.62 15.06
C SER A 102 23.27 1.46 14.78
N LEU A 103 23.89 1.29 13.61
CA LEU A 103 25.03 2.08 13.16
C LEU A 103 24.64 3.54 12.90
N ILE A 104 23.46 3.77 12.30
CA ILE A 104 22.89 5.12 12.12
C ILE A 104 22.67 5.78 13.49
N MET A 105 22.07 5.07 14.45
CA MET A 105 21.89 5.54 15.82
C MET A 105 23.22 5.88 16.51
N TYR A 106 24.22 5.00 16.43
CA TYR A 106 25.54 5.24 17.01
C TYR A 106 26.25 6.45 16.40
N SER A 107 26.01 6.71 15.12
CA SER A 107 26.55 7.86 14.41
C SER A 107 25.93 9.20 14.87
N CYS A 108 24.84 9.16 15.64
CA CYS A 108 24.20 10.33 16.26
C CYS A 108 24.60 10.55 17.74
N TYR A 109 25.54 9.78 18.28
CA TYR A 109 26.00 9.93 19.68
C TYR A 109 26.86 11.17 19.88
N ASN A 110 27.22 11.48 21.13
CA ASN A 110 27.95 12.69 21.54
C ASN A 110 29.24 13.01 20.74
N LYS A 111 29.82 12.05 20.00
CA LYS A 111 31.01 12.23 19.17
C LYS A 111 30.70 12.65 17.73
N ALA A 112 29.43 12.82 17.36
CA ALA A 112 29.03 13.23 16.03
C ALA A 112 29.45 14.69 15.77
N GLU A 113 30.32 14.89 14.79
CA GLU A 113 30.81 16.21 14.38
C GLU A 113 29.71 17.02 13.69
N CYS A 114 29.74 18.33 13.88
CA CYS A 114 28.83 19.24 13.19
C CYS A 114 29.39 19.70 11.85
N GLU A 115 28.47 19.98 10.95
CA GLU A 115 28.77 20.67 9.70
C GLU A 115 29.30 22.08 9.98
N SER A 116 30.42 22.44 9.36
CA SER A 116 31.16 23.70 9.62
C SER A 116 30.39 24.97 9.27
N ASN A 117 29.33 24.88 8.47
CA ASN A 117 28.46 26.00 8.06
C ASN A 117 27.12 26.02 8.81
N SER A 118 26.98 25.34 9.95
CA SER A 118 25.73 25.36 10.72
C SER A 118 25.66 26.60 11.63
N ASP A 119 24.49 27.26 11.66
CA ASP A 119 24.20 28.45 12.50
C ASP A 119 24.34 28.18 14.01
N ILE A 120 24.54 26.93 14.41
CA ILE A 120 24.68 26.46 15.79
C ILE A 120 26.14 26.52 16.27
N ILE A 121 27.10 26.77 15.38
CA ILE A 121 28.51 26.91 15.75
C ILE A 121 28.73 28.28 16.39
N THR A 122 28.36 28.42 17.65
CA THR A 122 29.22 29.16 18.57
C THR A 122 30.54 28.42 18.63
N SER A 123 31.66 29.14 18.60
CA SER A 123 33.04 28.63 18.43
C SER A 123 33.52 27.55 19.45
N GLU A 124 32.63 27.04 20.29
CA GLU A 124 32.90 26.06 21.35
C GLU A 124 32.26 24.66 21.13
N LYS A 125 31.25 24.49 20.24
CA LYS A 125 30.59 23.18 20.04
C LYS A 125 31.00 22.49 18.74
N LYS A 126 32.05 21.65 18.83
CA LYS A 126 32.49 20.75 17.75
C LYS A 126 31.51 19.60 17.47
N TYR A 127 30.69 19.23 18.46
CA TYR A 127 29.81 18.06 18.40
C TYR A 127 28.32 18.43 18.59
N CYS A 128 27.44 17.79 17.83
CA CYS A 128 25.97 18.01 17.84
C CYS A 128 25.17 16.75 18.16
N GLY A 129 25.83 15.60 18.26
CA GLY A 129 25.14 14.39 18.66
C GLY A 129 24.78 14.38 20.14
N ASN A 130 23.74 13.64 20.48
CA ASN A 130 23.34 13.39 21.85
C ASN A 130 22.95 11.93 22.03
N THR A 131 23.73 11.22 22.84
CA THR A 131 23.60 9.77 23.07
C THR A 131 22.24 9.37 23.61
N TRP A 132 21.70 10.12 24.57
CA TRP A 132 20.39 9.80 25.19
C TRP A 132 19.26 10.04 24.20
N VAL A 133 19.28 11.19 23.53
CA VAL A 133 18.27 11.57 22.53
C VAL A 133 18.28 10.57 21.37
N ALA A 134 19.45 10.20 20.84
CA ALA A 134 19.58 9.23 19.76
C ALA A 134 18.99 7.86 20.14
N ARG A 135 19.33 7.33 21.33
CA ARG A 135 18.77 6.04 21.78
C ARG A 135 17.26 6.06 21.88
N ILE A 136 16.70 7.09 22.51
CA ILE A 136 15.24 7.21 22.71
C ILE A 136 14.55 7.37 21.35
N TYR A 137 15.08 8.23 20.48
CA TYR A 137 14.53 8.47 19.15
C TYR A 137 14.48 7.20 18.29
N PHE A 138 15.63 6.53 18.08
CA PHE A 138 15.69 5.37 17.18
C PHE A 138 14.99 4.13 17.77
N THR A 139 15.11 3.88 19.08
CA THR A 139 14.45 2.74 19.71
C THR A 139 12.93 2.90 19.72
N SER A 140 12.41 4.10 20.03
CA SER A 140 10.96 4.35 19.99
C SER A 140 10.42 4.28 18.56
N TYR A 141 11.13 4.85 17.58
CA TYR A 141 10.77 4.76 16.17
C TYR A 141 10.62 3.30 15.72
N LEU A 142 11.62 2.47 16.02
CA LEU A 142 11.59 1.06 15.64
C LEU A 142 10.46 0.30 16.31
N PHE A 143 10.21 0.55 17.60
CA PHE A 143 9.09 -0.07 18.31
C PHE A 143 7.75 0.24 17.64
N PHE A 144 7.45 1.53 17.42
CA PHE A 144 6.19 1.94 16.79
C PHE A 144 6.11 1.49 15.32
N SER A 145 7.20 1.57 14.57
CA SER A 145 7.24 1.14 13.17
C SER A 145 6.97 -0.36 13.04
N MET A 146 7.60 -1.18 13.88
CA MET A 146 7.38 -2.64 13.86
C MET A 146 5.96 -3.00 14.30
N PHE A 147 5.44 -2.32 15.31
CA PHE A 147 4.05 -2.49 15.74
C PHE A 147 3.05 -2.16 14.61
N LEU A 148 3.24 -1.05 13.90
CA LEU A 148 2.37 -0.70 12.77
C LEU A 148 2.54 -1.66 11.58
N LEU A 149 3.75 -2.12 11.29
CA LEU A 149 4.00 -3.13 10.25
C LEU A 149 3.31 -4.46 10.57
N LEU A 150 3.35 -4.90 11.83
CA LEU A 150 2.63 -6.08 12.28
C LEU A 150 1.11 -5.89 12.09
N ASN A 151 0.58 -4.73 12.48
CA ASN A 151 -0.85 -4.44 12.32
C ASN A 151 -1.27 -4.37 10.84
N LEU A 152 -0.40 -3.93 9.93
CA LEU A 152 -0.63 -4.00 8.49
C LEU A 152 -0.73 -5.46 8.02
N PHE A 153 0.18 -6.33 8.50
CA PHE A 153 0.15 -7.75 8.16
C PHE A 153 -1.12 -8.44 8.67
N VAL A 154 -1.53 -8.13 9.91
CA VAL A 154 -2.79 -8.62 10.48
C VAL A 154 -3.99 -8.13 9.67
N ALA A 155 -4.05 -6.84 9.33
CA ALA A 155 -5.13 -6.29 8.50
C ALA A 155 -5.23 -7.02 7.14
N ILE A 156 -4.10 -7.23 6.47
CA ILE A 156 -4.04 -7.97 5.20
C ILE A 156 -4.59 -9.39 5.38
N ILE A 157 -4.17 -10.10 6.44
CA ILE A 157 -4.64 -11.47 6.67
C ILE A 157 -6.14 -11.48 6.96
N MET A 158 -6.66 -10.55 7.75
CA MET A 158 -8.08 -10.49 8.08
C MET A 158 -8.94 -10.23 6.84
N ASP A 159 -8.54 -9.30 5.98
CA ASP A 159 -9.25 -9.04 4.71
C ASP A 159 -9.25 -10.27 3.79
N ASN A 160 -8.14 -11.02 3.75
CA ASN A 160 -8.06 -12.26 2.98
C ASN A 160 -8.87 -13.39 3.62
N PHE A 161 -8.90 -13.48 4.95
CA PHE A 161 -9.66 -14.47 5.68
C PHE A 161 -11.17 -14.24 5.52
N GLU A 162 -11.62 -12.99 5.58
CA GLU A 162 -13.01 -12.63 5.29
C GLU A 162 -13.42 -13.02 3.87
N TYR A 163 -12.54 -12.79 2.88
CA TYR A 163 -12.77 -13.23 1.50
C TYR A 163 -12.94 -14.76 1.41
N LEU A 164 -12.07 -15.53 2.07
CA LEU A 164 -12.09 -17.00 2.03
C LEU A 164 -13.25 -17.62 2.83
N THR A 165 -13.70 -16.96 3.90
CA THR A 165 -14.79 -17.47 4.77
C THR A 165 -16.18 -16.98 4.36
N SER A 166 -16.27 -15.93 3.53
CA SER A 166 -17.52 -15.47 2.92
C SER A 166 -18.19 -16.51 2.01
N ASP A 167 -17.47 -17.56 1.59
CA ASP A 167 -17.99 -18.72 0.84
C ASP A 167 -18.94 -19.62 1.68
N GLY A 168 -19.14 -19.32 2.98
CA GLY A 168 -20.19 -19.95 3.79
C GLY A 168 -21.61 -19.43 3.52
N SER A 169 -21.77 -18.37 2.72
CA SER A 169 -23.08 -17.87 2.31
C SER A 169 -23.64 -18.71 1.16
N ILE A 170 -24.88 -19.20 1.32
CA ILE A 170 -25.59 -19.93 0.27
C ILE A 170 -25.63 -19.12 -1.05
N LEU A 171 -25.58 -17.78 -0.97
CA LEU A 171 -25.67 -16.86 -2.09
C LEU A 171 -24.37 -16.04 -2.30
N VAL A 172 -23.50 -16.50 -3.21
CA VAL A 172 -22.23 -15.86 -3.55
C VAL A 172 -22.37 -14.82 -4.69
N PRO A 173 -21.52 -13.75 -4.77
CA PRO A 173 -21.59 -12.74 -5.83
C PRO A 173 -21.58 -13.26 -7.27
N HIS A 174 -21.00 -14.44 -7.54
CA HIS A 174 -21.03 -15.03 -8.87
C HIS A 174 -22.44 -15.45 -9.30
N HIS A 175 -23.31 -15.88 -8.37
CA HIS A 175 -24.71 -16.20 -8.67
C HIS A 175 -25.50 -14.95 -9.07
N ILE A 176 -25.21 -13.80 -8.44
CA ILE A 176 -25.82 -12.51 -8.83
C ILE A 176 -25.34 -12.07 -10.22
N ASN A 177 -24.05 -12.25 -10.53
CA ASN A 177 -23.55 -11.96 -11.88
C ASN A 177 -24.20 -12.83 -12.94
N GLU A 178 -24.49 -14.10 -12.64
CA GLU A 178 -25.22 -14.99 -13.54
C GLU A 178 -26.68 -14.54 -13.74
N PHE A 179 -27.35 -14.11 -12.66
CA PHE A 179 -28.67 -13.48 -12.74
C PHE A 179 -28.66 -12.25 -13.65
N VAL A 180 -27.73 -11.31 -13.44
CA VAL A 180 -27.62 -10.10 -14.26
C VAL A 180 -27.32 -10.45 -15.72
N ARG A 181 -26.49 -11.46 -15.98
CA ARG A 181 -26.18 -11.92 -17.34
C ARG A 181 -27.39 -12.52 -18.04
N LEU A 182 -28.29 -13.18 -17.31
CA LEU A 182 -29.52 -13.73 -17.88
C LEU A 182 -30.56 -12.63 -18.05
N TRP A 183 -30.72 -11.75 -17.05
CA TRP A 183 -31.59 -10.59 -17.11
C TRP A 183 -31.33 -9.73 -18.35
N SER A 184 -30.06 -9.47 -18.68
CA SER A 184 -29.69 -8.65 -19.85
C SER A 184 -30.09 -9.26 -21.20
N LYS A 185 -30.41 -10.57 -21.25
CA LYS A 185 -30.98 -11.20 -22.45
C LYS A 185 -32.49 -10.92 -22.60
N PHE A 186 -33.18 -10.71 -21.49
CA PHE A 186 -34.63 -10.47 -21.46
C PHE A 186 -34.98 -8.97 -21.43
N ASP A 187 -34.10 -8.13 -20.91
CA ASP A 187 -34.19 -6.67 -20.91
C ASP A 187 -32.92 -6.04 -21.53
N PRO A 188 -32.77 -6.11 -22.87
CA PRO A 188 -31.58 -5.60 -23.56
C PRO A 188 -31.48 -4.07 -23.50
N ASP A 189 -32.61 -3.37 -23.37
CA ASP A 189 -32.68 -1.91 -23.31
C ASP A 189 -32.51 -1.34 -21.89
N ALA A 190 -32.24 -2.20 -20.90
CA ALA A 190 -32.07 -1.85 -19.49
C ALA A 190 -33.23 -1.00 -18.93
N THR A 191 -34.46 -1.34 -19.33
CA THR A 191 -35.68 -0.68 -18.86
C THR A 191 -35.94 -0.91 -17.38
N GLY A 192 -35.35 -1.98 -16.81
CA GLY A 192 -35.57 -2.43 -15.44
C GLY A 192 -36.84 -3.26 -15.26
N PHE A 193 -37.58 -3.52 -16.34
CA PHE A 193 -38.85 -4.25 -16.31
C PHE A 193 -38.81 -5.45 -17.26
N VAL A 194 -39.38 -6.57 -16.82
CA VAL A 194 -39.54 -7.78 -17.62
C VAL A 194 -40.96 -8.30 -17.42
N SER A 195 -41.59 -8.82 -18.47
CA SER A 195 -42.93 -9.42 -18.38
C SER A 195 -42.91 -10.63 -17.46
N TYR A 196 -44.01 -10.89 -16.74
CA TYR A 196 -44.07 -11.99 -15.76
C TYR A 196 -43.74 -13.37 -16.39
N ASN A 197 -44.16 -13.61 -17.63
CA ASN A 197 -43.86 -14.86 -18.35
C ASN A 197 -42.36 -15.01 -18.63
N GLN A 198 -41.71 -13.93 -19.06
CA GLN A 198 -40.28 -13.91 -19.35
C GLN A 198 -39.46 -14.02 -18.07
N PHE A 199 -39.92 -13.40 -16.98
CA PHE A 199 -39.28 -13.53 -15.68
C PHE A 199 -39.35 -14.98 -15.17
N TYR A 200 -40.49 -15.65 -15.32
CA TYR A 200 -40.63 -17.07 -14.99
C TYR A 200 -39.67 -17.95 -15.80
N GLU A 201 -39.60 -17.77 -17.13
CA GLU A 201 -38.66 -18.49 -17.99
C GLU A 201 -37.21 -18.26 -17.60
N MET A 202 -36.85 -17.02 -17.25
CA MET A 202 -35.52 -16.68 -16.76
C MET A 202 -35.20 -17.40 -15.44
N MET A 203 -36.13 -17.42 -14.48
CA MET A 203 -35.94 -18.06 -13.18
C MET A 203 -35.80 -19.60 -13.27
N LEU A 204 -36.36 -20.23 -14.30
CA LEU A 204 -36.14 -21.66 -14.59
C LEU A 204 -34.73 -21.93 -15.15
N GLN A 205 -34.13 -20.96 -15.86
CA GLN A 205 -32.77 -21.09 -16.40
C GLN A 205 -31.69 -20.88 -15.32
N LEU A 206 -32.01 -20.16 -14.23
CA LEU A 206 -31.15 -20.02 -13.06
C LEU A 206 -31.27 -21.23 -12.14
N LEU A 207 -30.13 -21.79 -11.72
CA LEU A 207 -30.07 -22.86 -10.73
C LEU A 207 -30.25 -22.31 -9.30
N PRO A 208 -30.71 -23.15 -8.34
CA PRO A 208 -30.61 -22.82 -6.92
C PRO A 208 -29.15 -22.49 -6.58
N PRO A 209 -28.86 -21.43 -5.80
CA PRO A 209 -29.70 -20.76 -4.80
C PRO A 209 -30.54 -19.57 -5.28
N VAL A 210 -30.32 -19.04 -6.48
CA VAL A 210 -31.01 -17.82 -6.97
C VAL A 210 -32.29 -18.17 -7.72
N GLY A 211 -32.23 -19.22 -8.56
CA GLY A 211 -33.36 -19.63 -9.39
C GLY A 211 -33.95 -20.97 -8.97
N PHE A 212 -34.85 -21.46 -9.82
CA PHE A 212 -35.62 -22.66 -9.56
C PHE A 212 -35.00 -23.92 -10.18
N GLY A 213 -34.15 -23.75 -11.21
CA GLY A 213 -33.58 -24.82 -12.02
C GLY A 213 -34.58 -25.43 -13.01
N TYR A 214 -34.04 -26.05 -14.06
CA TYR A 214 -34.80 -26.58 -15.20
C TYR A 214 -35.89 -27.60 -14.84
N HIS A 215 -35.77 -28.26 -13.67
CA HIS A 215 -36.65 -29.35 -13.25
C HIS A 215 -37.61 -28.92 -12.12
N CYS A 216 -37.82 -27.61 -11.93
CA CYS A 216 -38.70 -27.12 -10.88
C CYS A 216 -40.18 -27.49 -11.13
N PRO A 217 -40.88 -28.09 -10.16
CA PRO A 217 -42.32 -28.31 -10.26
C PRO A 217 -43.06 -26.98 -10.35
N LYS A 218 -44.03 -26.85 -11.29
CA LYS A 218 -44.81 -25.61 -11.46
C LYS A 218 -45.43 -25.10 -10.15
N ILE A 219 -45.90 -26.02 -9.30
CA ILE A 219 -46.49 -25.68 -7.99
C ILE A 219 -45.51 -24.94 -7.07
N VAL A 220 -44.20 -25.22 -7.16
CA VAL A 220 -43.18 -24.58 -6.31
C VAL A 220 -42.81 -23.21 -6.86
N ALA A 221 -42.80 -23.04 -8.19
CA ALA A 221 -42.40 -21.79 -8.82
C ALA A 221 -43.52 -20.72 -8.87
N PHE A 222 -44.79 -21.12 -8.76
CA PHE A 222 -45.96 -20.22 -8.78
C PHE A 222 -46.57 -19.94 -7.40
N LYS A 223 -46.03 -20.55 -6.33
CA LYS A 223 -46.50 -20.39 -4.95
C LYS A 223 -45.63 -19.38 -4.21
#